data_AF-W0HIX7-F1
#
_entry.id   AF-W0HIX7-F1
#
_cell.length_a   1.000
_cell.length_b   1.000
_cell.length_c   1.000
_cell.angle_alpha   90.00
_cell.angle_beta   90.00
_cell.angle_gamma   90.00
#
_symmetry.space_group_name_H-M   'P 1'
#
loop_
_entity.id
_entity.type
_entity.pdbx_description
1 polymer ?
#
loop_
_entity_poly.entity_id
_entity_poly.type
_entity_poly.pdbx_seq_one_letter_code
_entity_poly.pdbx_strand_id
1 'polypeptide(L)'
;MGQVAFDTLQASEELQTAGLTSEQAKAISLVVRKSHEVADVATKRDLEDVHKDLTVQITDVRKDMDARFEKNEAQMQARFEKTDAQIADVRKDMEARFEKNEAQMQARFEKTEAQIALLRKDVEHTADGLLIKLSAVMLAIAGLASTIVTVVIKLL
;
A
#
# COMPACT_ATOMS: atom_id res chain seq x y z
N MET A 1 -6.51 -19.63 -57.08
CA MET A 1 -6.74 -19.13 -58.45
C MET A 1 -5.46 -18.45 -58.84
N GLY A 2 -4.63 -19.16 -59.61
CA GLY A 2 -3.34 -18.66 -60.06
C GLY A 2 -3.55 -17.38 -60.86
N GLN A 3 -2.59 -16.47 -60.77
CA GLN A 3 -2.49 -15.32 -61.65
C GLN A 3 -2.52 -15.89 -63.08
N VAL A 4 -3.65 -15.77 -63.77
CA VAL A 4 -3.75 -16.18 -65.17
C VAL A 4 -2.87 -15.17 -65.91
N ALA A 5 -1.71 -15.62 -66.38
CA ALA A 5 -0.81 -14.78 -67.14
C ALA A 5 -1.58 -14.20 -68.33
N PHE A 6 -1.54 -12.88 -68.49
CA PHE A 6 -2.20 -12.22 -69.61
C PHE A 6 -1.55 -12.67 -70.92
N ASP A 7 -2.26 -13.49 -71.69
CA ASP A 7 -1.79 -13.97 -72.97
C ASP A 7 -1.92 -12.86 -74.02
N THR A 8 -0.79 -12.19 -74.30
CA THR A 8 -0.72 -11.10 -75.26
C THR A 8 -1.04 -11.51 -76.69
N LEU A 9 -0.84 -12.79 -77.04
CA LEU A 9 -1.09 -13.30 -78.39
C LEU A 9 -2.59 -13.48 -78.58
N GLN A 10 -3.23 -14.23 -77.68
CA GLN A 10 -4.68 -14.43 -77.70
C GLN A 10 -5.43 -13.09 -77.66
N ALA A 11 -5.04 -12.18 -76.78
CA ALA A 11 -5.64 -10.85 -76.70
C ALA A 11 -5.48 -10.05 -78.00
N SER A 12 -4.35 -10.20 -78.72
CA SER A 12 -4.14 -9.50 -79.99
C SER A 12 -4.96 -10.10 -81.14
N GLU A 13 -5.23 -11.41 -81.13
CA GLU A 13 -6.07 -12.09 -82.12
C GLU A 13 -7.55 -11.74 -81.94
N GLU A 14 -8.01 -11.67 -80.69
CA GLU A 14 -9.37 -11.21 -80.37
C GLU A 14 -9.60 -9.76 -80.81
N LEU A 15 -8.63 -8.86 -80.58
CA LEU A 15 -8.69 -7.47 -81.03
C LEU A 15 -8.67 -7.33 -82.56
N GLN A 16 -7.92 -8.18 -83.27
CA GLN A 16 -7.94 -8.22 -84.75
C GLN A 16 -9.27 -8.72 -85.28
N THR A 17 -9.86 -9.73 -84.64
CA THR A 17 -11.19 -10.25 -84.99
C THR A 17 -12.28 -9.20 -84.75
N ALA A 18 -12.10 -8.33 -83.77
CA ALA A 18 -12.95 -7.18 -83.50
C ALA A 18 -12.76 -5.99 -84.48
N GLY A 19 -11.86 -6.11 -85.46
CA GLY A 19 -11.67 -5.14 -86.54
C GLY A 19 -10.54 -4.14 -86.34
N LEU A 20 -9.69 -4.29 -85.31
CA LEU A 20 -8.47 -3.48 -85.17
C LEU A 20 -7.35 -3.96 -86.09
N THR A 21 -6.49 -3.05 -86.53
CA THR A 21 -5.31 -3.45 -87.31
C THR A 21 -4.33 -4.24 -86.45
N SER A 22 -3.51 -5.09 -87.08
CA SER A 22 -2.55 -5.93 -86.35
C SER A 22 -1.58 -5.11 -85.48
N GLU A 23 -1.17 -3.93 -85.94
CA GLU A 23 -0.34 -3.00 -85.14
C GLU A 23 -1.08 -2.45 -83.92
N GLN A 24 -2.33 -2.02 -84.09
CA GLN A 24 -3.14 -1.49 -83.00
C GLN A 24 -3.45 -2.56 -81.95
N ALA A 25 -3.80 -3.78 -82.40
CA ALA A 25 -4.06 -4.91 -81.52
C ALA A 25 -2.84 -5.31 -80.68
N LYS A 26 -1.65 -5.34 -81.30
CA LYS A 26 -0.38 -5.60 -80.61
C LYS A 26 -0.02 -4.48 -79.64
N ALA A 27 -0.21 -3.22 -80.02
CA ALA A 27 0.08 -2.09 -79.16
C ALA A 27 -0.80 -2.10 -77.89
N ILE A 28 -2.10 -2.37 -78.04
CA ILE A 28 -3.04 -2.43 -76.91
C ILE A 28 -2.73 -3.63 -76.00
N SER A 29 -2.48 -4.83 -76.55
CA SER A 29 -2.18 -6.00 -75.74
C SER A 29 -0.86 -5.85 -74.96
N LEU A 30 0.14 -5.20 -75.54
CA LEU A 30 1.38 -4.84 -74.85
C LEU A 30 1.17 -3.85 -73.70
N VAL A 31 0.35 -2.81 -73.92
CA VAL A 31 0.03 -1.83 -72.86
C VAL A 31 -0.71 -2.50 -71.71
N VAL A 32 -1.70 -3.35 -72.00
CA VAL A 32 -2.46 -4.08 -70.97
C VAL A 32 -1.57 -5.06 -70.20
N ARG A 33 -0.69 -5.82 -70.87
CA ARG A 33 0.29 -6.68 -70.19
C ARG A 33 1.17 -5.87 -69.25
N LYS A 34 1.72 -4.75 -69.74
CA LYS A 34 2.60 -3.88 -68.96
C LYS A 34 1.85 -3.27 -67.76
N SER A 35 0.57 -2.93 -67.89
CA SER A 35 -0.26 -2.47 -66.78
C SER A 35 -0.50 -3.55 -65.71
N HIS A 36 -0.57 -4.83 -66.10
CA HIS A 36 -0.70 -5.95 -65.17
C HIS A 36 0.63 -6.40 -64.55
N GLU A 37 1.76 -6.27 -65.27
CA GLU A 37 3.11 -6.55 -64.77
C GLU A 37 3.60 -5.51 -63.74
N VAL A 38 3.12 -4.26 -63.83
CA VAL A 38 3.48 -3.17 -62.90
C VAL A 38 2.60 -3.17 -61.64
N ALA A 39 1.52 -3.94 -61.64
CA ALA A 39 0.66 -4.08 -60.47
C ALA A 39 1.26 -5.14 -59.53
N ASP A 40 2.04 -4.71 -58.53
CA ASP A 40 2.42 -5.53 -57.37
C ASP A 40 1.15 -5.92 -56.59
N VAL A 41 0.47 -6.96 -57.06
CA VAL A 41 -0.77 -7.47 -56.45
C VAL A 41 -0.43 -8.59 -55.50
N ALA A 42 -0.87 -8.44 -54.24
CA ALA A 42 -0.81 -9.53 -53.27
C ALA A 42 -1.61 -10.72 -53.79
N THR A 43 -0.98 -11.89 -53.85
CA THR A 43 -1.62 -13.14 -54.24
C THR A 43 -2.41 -13.72 -53.07
N LYS A 44 -3.30 -14.68 -53.36
CA LYS A 44 -4.02 -15.41 -52.30
C LYS A 44 -3.07 -16.11 -51.33
N ARG A 45 -1.88 -16.51 -51.78
CA ARG A 45 -0.88 -17.16 -50.94
C ARG A 45 -0.25 -16.15 -49.97
N ASP A 46 0.06 -14.95 -50.43
CA ASP A 46 0.60 -13.88 -49.58
C ASP A 46 -0.37 -13.55 -48.44
N LEU A 47 -1.68 -13.49 -48.76
CA LEU A 47 -2.72 -13.29 -47.75
C LEU A 47 -2.83 -14.46 -46.76
N GLU A 48 -2.67 -15.70 -47.23
CA GLU A 48 -2.70 -16.89 -46.37
C GLU A 48 -1.50 -16.95 -45.43
N ASP A 49 -0.32 -16.57 -45.92
CA ASP A 49 0.91 -16.52 -45.14
C ASP A 49 0.82 -15.42 -44.06
N VAL A 50 0.34 -14.22 -44.41
CA VAL A 50 0.05 -13.14 -43.44
C VAL A 50 -1.01 -13.58 -42.42
N HIS A 51 -2.07 -14.28 -42.85
CA HIS A 51 -3.10 -14.78 -41.94
C HIS A 51 -2.53 -15.78 -40.93
N LYS A 52 -1.69 -16.71 -41.37
CA LYS A 52 -1.02 -17.68 -40.49
C LYS A 52 -0.09 -16.98 -39.51
N ASP A 53 0.73 -16.05 -39.98
CA ASP A 53 1.65 -15.30 -39.15
C ASP A 53 0.91 -14.48 -38.08
N LEU A 54 -0.15 -13.75 -38.46
CA LEU A 54 -1.00 -13.03 -37.53
C LEU A 54 -1.68 -13.96 -36.51
N THR A 55 -2.12 -15.15 -36.93
CA THR A 55 -2.73 -16.14 -36.03
C THR A 55 -1.73 -16.59 -34.97
N VAL A 56 -0.47 -16.83 -35.35
CA VAL A 56 0.61 -17.18 -34.42
C VAL A 56 0.87 -16.02 -33.46
N GLN A 57 1.08 -14.79 -33.99
CA GLN A 57 1.34 -13.61 -33.15
C GLN A 57 0.21 -13.34 -32.15
N ILE A 58 -1.05 -13.43 -32.58
CA ILE A 58 -2.21 -13.26 -31.69
C ILE A 58 -2.24 -14.31 -30.60
N THR A 59 -1.91 -15.56 -30.94
CA THR A 59 -1.86 -16.66 -29.97
C THR A 59 -0.75 -16.44 -28.95
N ASP A 60 0.42 -15.98 -29.38
CA ASP A 60 1.56 -15.71 -28.50
C ASP A 60 1.28 -14.51 -27.59
N VAL A 61 0.68 -13.43 -28.10
CA VAL A 61 0.25 -12.28 -27.29
C VAL A 61 -0.78 -12.70 -26.25
N ARG A 62 -1.73 -13.58 -26.58
CA ARG A 62 -2.68 -14.13 -25.60
C ARG A 62 -1.97 -14.90 -24.49
N LYS A 63 -1.04 -15.79 -24.84
CA LYS A 63 -0.25 -16.53 -23.84
C LYS A 63 0.60 -15.61 -22.96
N ASP A 64 1.23 -14.58 -23.52
CA ASP A 64 2.00 -13.61 -22.74
C ASP A 64 1.09 -12.82 -21.78
N MET A 65 -0.10 -12.41 -22.24
CA MET A 65 -1.09 -11.76 -21.38
C MET A 65 -1.54 -12.66 -20.24
N ASP A 66 -1.91 -13.92 -20.52
CA ASP A 66 -2.32 -14.88 -19.49
C ASP A 66 -1.21 -15.08 -18.45
N ALA A 67 0.04 -15.29 -18.89
CA ALA A 67 1.18 -15.42 -17.99
C ALA A 67 1.43 -14.15 -17.15
N ARG A 68 1.22 -12.96 -17.72
CA ARG A 68 1.32 -11.69 -16.97
C ARG A 68 0.19 -11.53 -15.96
N PHE A 69 -1.03 -11.95 -16.29
CA PHE A 69 -2.15 -11.93 -15.36
C PHE A 69 -1.90 -12.86 -14.18
N GLU A 70 -1.52 -14.13 -14.44
CA GLU A 70 -1.17 -15.10 -13.39
C GLU A 70 -0.05 -14.57 -12.49
N LYS A 71 1.00 -13.99 -13.09
CA LYS A 71 2.11 -13.40 -12.33
C LYS A 71 1.64 -12.22 -11.46
N ASN A 72 0.77 -11.37 -11.98
CA ASN A 72 0.26 -10.22 -11.23
C ASN A 72 -0.65 -10.68 -10.08
N GLU A 73 -1.51 -11.66 -10.32
CA GLU A 73 -2.35 -12.27 -9.29
C GLU A 73 -1.50 -12.88 -8.16
N ALA A 74 -0.47 -13.66 -8.51
CA ALA A 74 0.46 -14.21 -7.53
C ALA A 74 1.22 -13.13 -6.74
N GLN A 75 1.66 -12.05 -7.41
CA GLN A 75 2.30 -10.92 -6.73
C GLN A 75 1.34 -10.17 -5.80
N MET A 76 0.07 -10.02 -6.20
CA MET A 76 -0.96 -9.39 -5.40
C MET A 76 -1.27 -10.22 -4.15
N GLN A 77 -1.44 -11.53 -4.31
CA GLN A 77 -1.65 -12.46 -3.21
C GLN A 77 -0.49 -12.43 -2.21
N ALA A 78 0.75 -12.48 -2.69
CA ALA A 78 1.94 -12.39 -1.83
C ALA A 78 2.02 -11.04 -1.07
N ARG A 79 1.58 -9.94 -1.69
CA ARG A 79 1.50 -8.63 -1.03
C ARG A 79 0.41 -8.57 0.04
N PHE A 80 -0.73 -9.20 -0.20
CA PHE A 80 -1.79 -9.32 0.81
C PHE A 80 -1.34 -10.13 2.00
N GLU A 81 -0.75 -11.32 1.79
CA GLU A 81 -0.21 -12.16 2.86
C GLU A 81 0.85 -11.44 3.69
N LYS A 82 1.74 -10.69 3.02
CA LYS A 82 2.73 -9.86 3.71
C LYS A 82 2.08 -8.74 4.54
N THR A 83 1.04 -8.11 4.02
CA THR A 83 0.31 -7.05 4.73
C THR A 83 -0.42 -7.62 5.94
N ASP A 84 -1.06 -8.77 5.82
CA ASP A 84 -1.72 -9.46 6.94
C ASP A 84 -0.73 -9.83 8.04
N ALA A 85 0.44 -10.35 7.67
CA ALA A 85 1.52 -10.64 8.62
C ALA A 85 2.00 -9.37 9.34
N GLN A 86 2.16 -8.26 8.64
CA GLN A 86 2.53 -6.97 9.25
C GLN A 86 1.44 -6.44 10.19
N ILE A 87 0.17 -6.57 9.82
CA ILE A 87 -0.95 -6.18 10.69
C ILE A 87 -0.97 -7.02 11.96
N ALA A 88 -0.75 -8.33 11.85
CA ALA A 88 -0.67 -9.23 13.00
C ALA A 88 0.48 -8.86 13.94
N ASP A 89 1.66 -8.55 13.39
CA ASP A 89 2.83 -8.13 14.17
C ASP A 89 2.58 -6.79 14.89
N VAL A 90 1.99 -5.80 14.20
CA VAL A 90 1.62 -4.51 14.80
C VAL A 90 0.59 -4.69 15.92
N ARG A 91 -0.39 -5.58 15.77
CA ARG A 91 -1.34 -5.91 16.86
C ARG A 91 -0.62 -6.47 18.07
N LYS A 92 0.30 -7.41 17.86
CA LYS A 92 1.10 -8.01 18.94
C LYS A 92 1.99 -6.98 19.64
N ASP A 93 2.64 -6.08 18.90
CA ASP A 93 3.44 -4.98 19.49
C ASP A 93 2.55 -4.02 20.30
N MET A 94 1.35 -3.71 19.80
CA MET A 94 0.39 -2.88 20.54
C MET A 94 -0.05 -3.56 21.84
N GLU A 95 -0.43 -4.84 21.82
CA GLU A 95 -0.79 -5.60 23.02
C GLU A 95 0.33 -5.57 24.05
N ALA A 96 1.57 -5.86 23.64
CA ALA A 96 2.73 -5.82 24.53
C ALA A 96 2.99 -4.42 25.11
N ARG A 97 2.78 -3.35 24.31
CA ARG A 97 2.88 -1.96 24.80
C ARG A 97 1.78 -1.59 25.78
N PHE A 98 0.56 -2.08 25.56
CA PHE A 98 -0.56 -1.87 26.48
C PHE A 98 -0.30 -2.54 27.82
N GLU A 99 0.08 -3.82 27.83
CA GLU A 99 0.43 -4.55 29.06
C GLU A 99 1.57 -3.85 29.82
N LYS A 100 2.62 -3.43 29.09
CA LYS A 100 3.73 -2.68 29.69
C LYS A 100 3.28 -1.36 30.31
N ASN A 101 2.39 -0.62 29.64
CA ASN A 101 1.89 0.65 30.15
C ASN A 101 1.01 0.44 31.39
N GLU A 102 0.15 -0.58 31.38
CA GLU A 102 -0.67 -0.96 32.53
C GLU A 102 0.20 -1.31 33.75
N ALA A 103 1.22 -2.15 33.55
CA ALA A 103 2.18 -2.48 34.62
C ALA A 103 2.93 -1.23 35.14
N GLN A 104 3.35 -0.32 34.25
CA GLN A 104 3.99 0.93 34.65
C GLN A 104 3.05 1.85 35.44
N MET A 105 1.77 1.90 35.05
CA MET A 105 0.75 2.68 35.73
C MET A 105 0.49 2.12 37.13
N GLN A 106 0.34 0.80 37.25
CA GLN A 106 0.17 0.13 38.53
C GLN A 106 1.36 0.38 39.47
N ALA A 107 2.60 0.23 38.98
CA ALA A 107 3.80 0.53 39.75
C ALA A 107 3.86 2.01 40.21
N ARG A 108 3.39 2.95 39.38
CA ARG A 108 3.30 4.36 39.76
C ARG A 108 2.23 4.62 40.83
N PHE A 109 1.09 3.92 40.76
CA PHE A 109 0.07 3.99 41.80
C PHE A 109 0.59 3.45 43.13
N GLU A 110 1.18 2.25 43.15
CA GLU A 110 1.77 1.67 44.36
C GLU A 110 2.82 2.59 45.00
N LYS A 111 3.70 3.18 44.17
CA LYS A 111 4.68 4.17 44.63
C LYS A 111 4.01 5.41 45.24
N THR A 112 2.92 5.88 44.62
CA THR A 112 2.18 7.05 45.10
C THR A 112 1.49 6.76 46.43
N GLU A 113 0.86 5.58 46.56
CA GLU A 113 0.26 5.12 47.81
C GLU A 113 1.30 5.02 48.94
N ALA A 114 2.47 4.45 48.65
CA ALA A 114 3.57 4.40 49.61
C ALA A 114 4.04 5.79 50.06
N GLN A 115 4.15 6.74 49.12
CA GLN A 115 4.49 8.13 49.43
C GLN A 115 3.42 8.82 50.30
N ILE A 116 2.14 8.59 50.00
CA ILE A 116 1.03 9.12 50.80
C ILE A 116 1.05 8.54 52.22
N ALA A 117 1.33 7.24 52.37
CA ALA A 117 1.43 6.59 53.68
C ALA A 117 2.56 7.18 54.53
N LEU A 118 3.74 7.41 53.92
CA LEU A 118 4.86 8.08 54.59
C LEU A 118 4.48 9.51 54.98
N LEU A 119 3.89 10.27 54.06
CA LEU A 119 3.46 11.64 54.34
C LEU A 119 2.45 11.70 55.49
N ARG A 120 1.48 10.78 55.56
CA ARG A 120 0.54 10.69 56.68
C ARG A 120 1.28 10.48 58.01
N LYS A 121 2.26 9.57 58.04
CA LYS A 121 3.06 9.30 59.23
C LYS A 121 3.89 10.52 59.65
N ASP A 122 4.48 11.23 58.70
CA ASP A 122 5.25 12.45 58.97
C ASP A 122 4.36 13.57 59.53
N VAL A 123 3.13 13.70 59.01
CA VAL A 123 2.12 14.64 59.52
C VAL A 123 1.71 14.29 60.95
N GLU A 124 1.42 13.02 61.24
CA GLU A 124 1.07 12.55 62.60
C GLU A 124 2.22 12.83 63.59
N HIS A 125 3.45 12.45 63.24
CA HIS A 125 4.62 12.70 64.10
C HIS A 125 4.84 14.21 64.35
N THR A 126 4.62 15.04 63.34
CA THR A 126 4.73 16.50 63.47
C THR A 126 3.63 17.07 64.37
N ALA A 127 2.40 16.58 64.23
CA ALA A 127 1.25 16.98 65.05
C ALA A 127 1.46 16.59 66.52
N ASP A 128 1.88 15.36 66.80
CA ASP A 128 2.19 14.89 68.15
C ASP A 128 3.31 15.70 68.80
N GLY A 129 4.40 15.96 68.06
CA GLY A 129 5.50 16.79 68.53
C GLY A 129 5.06 18.22 68.87
N LEU A 130 4.15 18.80 68.09
CA LEU A 130 3.57 20.12 68.35
C LEU A 130 2.69 20.10 69.61
N LEU A 131 1.80 19.11 69.73
CA LEU A 131 0.90 18.96 70.88
C LEU A 131 1.70 18.81 72.19
N ILE A 132 2.75 17.99 72.19
CA ILE A 132 3.64 17.83 73.34
C ILE A 132 4.27 19.17 73.72
N LYS A 133 4.84 19.91 72.75
CA LYS A 133 5.45 21.23 73.02
C LYS A 133 4.44 22.24 73.57
N LEU A 134 3.23 22.29 72.99
CA LEU A 134 2.17 23.17 73.48
C LEU A 134 1.74 22.81 74.91
N SER A 135 1.59 21.52 75.21
CA SER A 135 1.24 21.05 76.55
C SER A 135 2.31 21.43 77.59
N ALA A 136 3.59 21.31 77.24
CA ALA A 136 4.70 21.71 78.10
C ALA A 136 4.69 23.23 78.38
N VAL A 137 4.42 24.05 77.36
CA VAL A 137 4.30 25.51 77.52
C VAL A 137 3.12 25.88 78.42
N MET A 138 1.96 25.24 78.23
CA MET A 138 0.77 25.49 79.05
C MET A 138 1.01 25.15 80.53
N LEU A 139 1.67 24.03 80.82
CA LEU A 139 2.04 23.65 82.19
C LEU A 139 3.01 24.65 82.82
N ALA A 140 4.00 25.12 82.06
CA ALA A 140 4.94 26.15 82.55
C ALA A 140 4.22 27.46 82.90
N ILE A 141 3.29 27.91 82.05
CA ILE A 141 2.48 29.12 82.32
C ILE A 141 1.58 28.92 83.54
N ALA A 142 0.90 27.76 83.66
CA ALA A 142 0.05 27.46 84.80
C ALA A 142 0.84 27.40 86.12
N GLY A 143 2.05 26.82 86.10
CA GLY A 143 2.96 26.79 87.25
C GLY A 143 3.40 28.18 87.68
N LEU A 144 3.77 29.04 86.73
CA LEU A 144 4.10 30.44 87.01
C LEU A 144 2.91 31.22 87.59
N ALA A 145 1.70 31.01 87.05
CA ALA A 145 0.50 31.64 87.60
C ALA A 145 0.24 31.21 89.05
N SER A 146 0.40 29.92 89.37
CA SER A 146 0.20 29.39 90.72
C SER A 146 1.20 29.96 91.75
N THR A 147 2.47 30.09 91.38
CA THR A 147 3.48 30.68 92.27
C THR A 147 3.19 32.15 92.54
N ILE A 148 2.78 32.92 91.52
CA ILE A 148 2.38 34.33 91.69
C ILE A 148 1.20 34.45 92.66
N VAL A 149 0.14 33.67 92.48
CA VAL A 149 -1.04 33.68 93.38
C VAL A 149 -0.63 33.39 94.83
N THR A 150 0.25 32.41 95.04
CA THR A 150 0.71 32.03 96.38
C THR A 150 1.50 33.15 97.06
N VAL A 151 2.35 33.86 96.30
CA VAL A 151 3.13 35.00 96.82
C VAL A 151 2.21 36.16 97.19
N VAL A 152 1.20 36.46 96.37
CA VAL A 152 0.23 37.52 96.65
C VAL A 152 -0.57 37.24 97.93
N ILE A 153 -1.03 36.00 98.13
CA ILE A 153 -1.76 35.62 99.35
C ILE A 153 -0.89 35.76 100.61
N LYS A 154 0.42 35.47 100.53
CA LYS A 154 1.33 35.61 101.68
C LYS A 154 1.68 37.07 102.04
N LEU A 155 1.48 38.01 101.12
CA LEU A 155 1.82 39.43 101.29
C LEU A 155 0.61 40.29 101.71
N LEU A 156 -0.61 39.75 101.65
CA LEU A 156 -1.85 40.32 102.18
C LEU A 156 -2.07 39.89 103.63
#